data_AF-A0A3A4REF1-F1
#
_entry.id   AF-A0A3A4REF1-F1
#
_cell.length_a   1.000
_cell.length_b   1.000
_cell.length_c   1.000
_cell.angle_alpha   90.00
_cell.angle_beta   90.00
_cell.angle_gamma   90.00
#
_symmetry.space_group_name_H-M   'P 1'
#
loop_
_entity.id
_entity.type
_entity.pdbx_description
1 polymer ?
#
loop_
_entity_poly.entity_id
_entity_poly.type
_entity_poly.pdbx_seq_one_letter_code
_entity_poly.pdbx_strand_id
1 'polypeptide(L)'
;MNSLMTRKQLTLLLFLSALTVCYAQRNDEKTLLQNGFIESRSFDANTILLDKITNRGDFNSASWSSLNYGTLPAKRVLFDAGFWVSGFYKGEIRSAVKYYSANYSPGPIINGRPAMDESPSDSLRYRVYKVFKGNDPQNPDLLEWPSDLGAPTNEQGAPLIFGDQILWSVYNMFDSNSVNPNFVTTKQKGILPIEVQQKIYGREGNKKDFENIFHNLFFIEWTIINKGSSSIDSAFIGLWADIDFYDINSNIPAVDVNRQTGYLWSGIDFTPSLGGVPPSVGLTLLYGPVKSHPDSTAIFKGREISGKYNLGLSSFKGIGDDTNLDPLYGPPRNENQVYSSANGFSNGGGIIIDPTTTRSTKFPFSGDPINETGWLFPSDKVGNGSGIILFTGSFNLAPSDTQWVMAAFVPGLGVDKKESIIKMREKIDILHSQPYDSLAFGDTPIIITSLDENLEEISKTFTLSQNYPNPFNPSTTIEFNVPLNTTRNVKLSIYNILGQEIKTLLNKPMSPGHHSITFDASDLSTGVYVYKLSSGSTIISKKMILIK
;
A
#
# COMPACT_ATOMS: atom_id res chain seq x y z
N MET A 1 -73.52 -14.65 13.25
CA MET A 1 -73.11 -15.98 13.75
C MET A 1 -71.63 -15.91 14.10
N ASN A 2 -71.32 -15.62 15.37
CA ASN A 2 -69.94 -15.59 15.87
C ASN A 2 -69.55 -17.01 16.30
N SER A 3 -68.69 -17.67 15.54
CA SER A 3 -68.00 -18.89 15.98
C SER A 3 -66.75 -18.46 16.75
N LEU A 4 -66.77 -18.56 18.08
CA LEU A 4 -65.57 -18.44 18.90
C LEU A 4 -64.70 -19.67 18.68
N MET A 5 -63.54 -19.51 18.04
CA MET A 5 -62.49 -20.53 18.02
C MET A 5 -62.12 -20.92 19.45
N THR A 6 -62.07 -22.23 19.71
CA THR A 6 -61.72 -22.75 21.03
C THR A 6 -60.23 -22.56 21.32
N ARG A 7 -59.86 -22.42 22.61
CA ARG A 7 -58.48 -22.18 23.06
C ARG A 7 -57.44 -23.14 22.45
N LYS A 8 -57.82 -24.41 22.19
CA LYS A 8 -56.96 -25.41 21.52
C LYS A 8 -56.69 -25.10 20.03
N GLN A 9 -57.67 -24.55 19.31
CA GLN A 9 -57.51 -24.13 17.91
C GLN A 9 -56.62 -22.89 17.80
N LEU A 10 -56.71 -21.97 18.77
CA LEU A 10 -55.83 -20.79 18.83
C LEU A 10 -54.37 -21.18 19.10
N THR A 11 -54.13 -22.13 20.00
CA THR A 11 -52.76 -22.63 20.29
C THR A 11 -52.16 -23.39 19.11
N LEU A 12 -52.97 -24.17 18.38
CA LEU A 12 -52.51 -24.89 17.18
C LEU A 12 -52.22 -23.91 16.02
N LEU A 13 -53.02 -22.85 15.85
CA LEU A 13 -52.76 -21.81 14.85
C LEU A 13 -51.48 -21.01 15.16
N LEU A 14 -51.23 -20.70 16.44
CA LEU A 14 -50.01 -20.02 16.90
C LEU A 14 -48.77 -20.91 16.75
N PHE A 15 -48.89 -22.22 16.97
CA PHE A 15 -47.79 -23.16 16.74
C PHE A 15 -47.51 -23.35 15.25
N LEU A 16 -48.55 -23.49 14.42
CA LEU A 16 -48.36 -23.59 12.97
C LEU A 16 -47.79 -22.29 12.40
N SER A 17 -48.23 -21.10 12.83
CA SER A 17 -47.68 -19.83 12.36
C SER A 17 -46.24 -19.61 12.80
N ALA A 18 -45.87 -20.01 14.03
CA ALA A 18 -44.48 -19.98 14.47
C ALA A 18 -43.59 -20.95 13.67
N LEU A 19 -44.10 -22.13 13.31
CA LEU A 19 -43.41 -23.10 12.45
C LEU A 19 -43.29 -22.62 11.00
N THR A 20 -44.31 -21.98 10.41
CA THR A 20 -44.19 -21.38 9.06
C THR A 20 -43.28 -20.17 9.05
N VAL A 21 -43.28 -19.33 10.09
CA VAL A 21 -42.35 -18.20 10.22
C VAL A 21 -40.91 -18.69 10.38
N CYS A 22 -40.66 -19.71 11.20
CA CYS A 22 -39.33 -20.32 11.32
C CYS A 22 -38.87 -21.03 10.03
N TYR A 23 -39.80 -21.68 9.30
CA TYR A 23 -39.49 -22.35 8.03
C TYR A 23 -39.24 -21.34 6.89
N ALA A 24 -40.00 -20.24 6.86
CA ALA A 24 -39.79 -19.13 5.93
C ALA A 24 -38.46 -18.40 6.22
N GLN A 25 -38.15 -18.07 7.48
CA GLN A 25 -36.86 -17.49 7.87
C GLN A 25 -35.67 -18.42 7.54
N ARG A 26 -35.79 -19.74 7.75
CA ARG A 26 -34.73 -20.70 7.39
C ARG A 26 -34.52 -20.82 5.88
N ASN A 27 -35.58 -20.70 5.09
CA ASN A 27 -35.46 -20.73 3.63
C ASN A 27 -34.94 -19.39 3.10
N ASP A 28 -35.35 -18.26 3.67
CA ASP A 28 -34.80 -16.94 3.33
C ASP A 28 -33.32 -16.84 3.72
N GLU A 29 -32.92 -17.34 4.90
CA GLU A 29 -31.51 -17.50 5.29
C GLU A 29 -30.77 -18.41 4.31
N LYS A 30 -31.27 -19.63 4.01
CA LYS A 30 -30.61 -20.52 3.03
C LYS A 30 -30.47 -19.92 1.64
N THR A 31 -31.41 -19.08 1.20
CA THR A 31 -31.39 -18.46 -0.13
C THR A 31 -30.44 -17.25 -0.16
N LEU A 32 -30.30 -16.50 0.94
CA LEU A 32 -29.28 -15.46 1.14
C LEU A 32 -27.87 -16.04 1.31
N LEU A 33 -27.74 -17.23 1.92
CA LEU A 33 -26.48 -17.93 2.18
C LEU A 33 -25.90 -18.62 0.92
N GLN A 34 -26.71 -18.88 -0.12
CA GLN A 34 -26.27 -19.59 -1.34
C GLN A 34 -25.84 -18.68 -2.49
N ASN A 35 -26.22 -17.39 -2.52
CA ASN A 35 -25.83 -16.45 -3.58
C ASN A 35 -25.60 -15.06 -2.99
N GLY A 36 -24.34 -14.69 -2.72
CA GLY A 36 -23.98 -13.28 -2.51
C GLY A 36 -23.98 -12.77 -1.06
N PHE A 37 -23.48 -13.55 -0.10
CA PHE A 37 -23.13 -13.01 1.23
C PHE A 37 -22.00 -11.96 1.11
N ILE A 38 -22.39 -10.71 0.86
CA ILE A 38 -21.48 -9.57 0.86
C ILE A 38 -21.74 -8.82 2.15
N GLU A 39 -20.72 -8.78 2.98
CA GLU A 39 -20.76 -8.11 4.27
C GLU A 39 -19.81 -6.92 4.23
N SER A 40 -20.14 -5.86 4.97
CA SER A 40 -19.24 -4.73 5.12
C SER A 40 -19.28 -4.09 6.50
N ARG A 41 -18.12 -3.61 6.94
CA ARG A 41 -17.91 -2.87 8.18
C ARG A 41 -17.21 -1.55 7.92
N SER A 42 -17.36 -0.61 8.86
CA SER A 42 -16.65 0.67 8.81
C SER A 42 -15.37 0.62 9.66
N PHE A 43 -14.30 1.22 9.17
CA PHE A 43 -13.15 1.61 9.99
C PHE A 43 -13.35 3.05 10.45
N ASP A 44 -13.35 3.27 11.75
CA ASP A 44 -13.79 4.49 12.42
C ASP A 44 -12.94 4.82 13.66
N ALA A 45 -11.73 4.27 13.74
CA ALA A 45 -10.83 4.50 14.87
C ALA A 45 -10.36 5.95 14.96
N ASN A 46 -10.19 6.62 13.81
CA ASN A 46 -9.56 7.93 13.78
C ASN A 46 -10.26 8.90 12.84
N THR A 47 -9.60 10.00 12.50
CA THR A 47 -10.22 11.02 11.64
C THR A 47 -10.51 10.53 10.23
N ILE A 48 -9.94 9.40 9.80
CA ILE A 48 -10.27 8.74 8.54
C ILE A 48 -11.35 7.70 8.81
N LEU A 49 -12.58 8.01 8.40
CA LEU A 49 -13.71 7.09 8.44
C LEU A 49 -13.83 6.40 7.08
N LEU A 50 -13.55 5.10 7.01
CA LEU A 50 -13.93 4.28 5.87
C LEU A 50 -15.32 3.71 6.12
N ASP A 51 -16.33 4.20 5.40
CA ASP A 51 -17.72 3.76 5.64
C ASP A 51 -17.91 2.27 5.32
N LYS A 52 -17.20 1.76 4.31
CA LYS A 52 -17.45 0.42 3.76
C LYS A 52 -16.16 -0.30 3.38
N ILE A 53 -15.79 -1.28 4.20
CA ILE A 53 -14.80 -2.31 3.91
C ILE A 53 -15.56 -3.61 3.73
N THR A 54 -15.36 -4.29 2.60
CA THR A 54 -16.09 -5.52 2.26
C THR A 54 -15.22 -6.77 2.44
N ASN A 55 -15.88 -7.90 2.59
CA ASN A 55 -15.28 -9.23 2.51
C ASN A 55 -14.95 -9.68 1.07
N ARG A 56 -14.76 -8.73 0.12
CA ARG A 56 -14.31 -8.97 -1.26
C ARG A 56 -13.12 -8.11 -1.66
N GLY A 57 -12.46 -7.49 -0.68
CA GLY A 57 -11.26 -6.67 -0.91
C GLY A 57 -11.54 -5.22 -1.29
N ASP A 58 -12.79 -4.75 -1.17
CA ASP A 58 -13.13 -3.35 -1.36
C ASP A 58 -12.94 -2.57 -0.05
N PHE A 59 -12.37 -1.37 -0.12
CA PHE A 59 -12.42 -0.38 0.96
C PHE A 59 -12.66 0.98 0.34
N ASN A 60 -13.75 1.64 0.73
CA ASN A 60 -14.25 2.78 -0.01
C ASN A 60 -15.07 3.75 0.85
N SER A 61 -15.46 4.86 0.22
CA SER A 61 -16.16 5.96 0.86
C SER A 61 -15.41 6.46 2.11
N ALA A 62 -14.09 6.68 1.98
CA ALA A 62 -13.36 7.30 3.07
C ALA A 62 -13.73 8.77 3.18
N SER A 63 -14.07 9.25 4.38
CA SER A 63 -14.18 10.67 4.69
C SER A 63 -13.13 11.05 5.72
N TRP A 64 -12.59 12.26 5.59
CA TRP A 64 -11.67 12.80 6.58
C TRP A 64 -12.47 13.74 7.49
N SER A 65 -12.85 13.27 8.68
CA SER A 65 -13.80 13.95 9.57
C SER A 65 -13.27 15.26 10.16
N SER A 66 -11.96 15.45 10.21
CA SER A 66 -11.35 16.74 10.59
C SER A 66 -11.30 17.74 9.44
N LEU A 67 -11.55 17.34 8.19
CA LEU A 67 -11.77 18.27 7.10
C LEU A 67 -13.18 18.85 7.23
N ASN A 68 -13.23 20.14 7.58
CA ASN A 68 -14.47 20.86 7.72
C ASN A 68 -15.02 21.25 6.34
N TYR A 69 -15.50 20.27 5.59
CA TYR A 69 -16.10 20.44 4.26
C TYR A 69 -17.48 21.12 4.29
N GLY A 70 -17.66 22.19 5.07
CA GLY A 70 -18.87 23.02 5.10
C GLY A 70 -20.20 22.27 4.91
N THR A 71 -21.08 22.79 4.07
CA THR A 71 -22.38 22.19 3.69
C THR A 71 -22.30 21.34 2.41
N LEU A 72 -21.12 20.87 2.03
CA LEU A 72 -20.91 20.24 0.73
C LEU A 72 -21.37 18.76 0.71
N PRO A 73 -21.95 18.29 -0.41
CA PRO A 73 -22.48 16.92 -0.53
C PRO A 73 -21.40 15.83 -0.66
N ALA A 74 -20.15 16.17 -1.00
CA ALA A 74 -19.04 15.21 -1.10
C ALA A 74 -18.05 15.42 0.05
N LYS A 75 -18.14 14.57 1.08
CA LYS A 75 -17.22 14.52 2.24
C LYS A 75 -16.06 13.53 2.05
N ARG A 76 -15.90 12.98 0.84
CA ARG A 76 -15.08 11.79 0.60
C ARG A 76 -13.68 12.19 0.11
N VAL A 77 -12.66 11.51 0.61
CA VAL A 77 -11.24 11.62 0.22
C VAL A 77 -10.73 10.33 -0.44
N LEU A 78 -11.54 9.28 -0.44
CA LEU A 78 -11.36 8.05 -1.19
C LEU A 78 -12.74 7.64 -1.67
N PHE A 79 -12.95 7.68 -2.98
CA PHE A 79 -14.21 7.20 -3.53
C PHE A 79 -14.24 5.68 -3.45
N ASP A 80 -13.20 5.02 -3.97
CA ASP A 80 -13.15 3.57 -4.06
C ASP A 80 -11.71 3.03 -4.23
N ALA A 81 -11.32 1.94 -3.57
CA ALA A 81 -9.98 1.38 -3.71
C ALA A 81 -9.95 -0.14 -3.48
N GLY A 82 -8.90 -0.81 -3.96
CA GLY A 82 -8.81 -2.26 -3.84
C GLY A 82 -7.53 -2.88 -4.39
N PHE A 83 -7.46 -4.20 -4.24
CA PHE A 83 -6.26 -4.99 -4.43
C PHE A 83 -6.27 -5.81 -5.71
N TRP A 84 -5.17 -5.78 -6.47
CA TRP A 84 -5.04 -6.46 -7.75
C TRP A 84 -3.87 -7.44 -7.73
N VAL A 85 -4.01 -8.56 -8.42
CA VAL A 85 -2.94 -9.52 -8.70
C VAL A 85 -2.99 -9.89 -10.17
N SER A 86 -1.87 -9.86 -10.88
CA SER A 86 -1.80 -10.28 -12.28
C SER A 86 -0.53 -11.08 -12.54
N GLY A 87 -0.61 -12.15 -13.34
CA GLY A 87 0.52 -13.01 -13.63
C GLY A 87 0.20 -14.10 -14.65
N PHE A 88 1.21 -14.89 -15.01
CA PHE A 88 1.01 -16.07 -15.84
C PHE A 88 0.62 -17.26 -14.98
N TYR A 89 -0.56 -17.82 -15.22
CA TYR A 89 -1.00 -19.07 -14.63
C TYR A 89 -1.29 -20.08 -15.74
N LYS A 90 -0.55 -21.18 -15.74
CA LYS A 90 -0.60 -22.22 -16.81
C LYS A 90 -0.42 -21.65 -18.22
N GLY A 91 0.53 -20.72 -18.36
CA GLY A 91 0.89 -20.11 -19.66
C GLY A 91 -0.05 -19.00 -20.14
N GLU A 92 -1.10 -18.66 -19.39
CA GLU A 92 -2.01 -17.56 -19.74
C GLU A 92 -1.95 -16.44 -18.71
N ILE A 93 -2.09 -15.20 -19.17
CA ILE A 93 -2.29 -14.05 -18.28
C ILE A 93 -3.65 -14.20 -17.59
N ARG A 94 -3.64 -14.02 -16.27
CA ARG A 94 -4.82 -14.00 -15.39
C ARG A 94 -4.70 -12.83 -14.43
N SER A 95 -5.81 -12.17 -14.13
CA SER A 95 -5.82 -11.00 -13.25
C SER A 95 -7.01 -11.00 -12.30
N ALA A 96 -6.70 -10.99 -11.00
CA ALA A 96 -7.63 -10.62 -9.95
C ALA A 96 -7.61 -9.10 -9.81
N VAL A 97 -8.76 -8.43 -9.91
CA VAL A 97 -8.84 -6.97 -9.88
C VAL A 97 -10.09 -6.52 -9.14
N LYS A 98 -9.92 -5.43 -8.41
CA LYS A 98 -11.00 -4.67 -7.83
C LYS A 98 -11.11 -3.34 -8.55
N TYR A 99 -12.21 -3.12 -9.26
CA TYR A 99 -12.44 -1.89 -10.01
C TYR A 99 -13.94 -1.53 -10.03
N TYR A 100 -14.38 -0.70 -9.08
CA TYR A 100 -15.79 -0.41 -8.69
C TYR A 100 -16.65 -1.61 -8.25
N SER A 101 -16.34 -2.79 -8.78
CA SER A 101 -16.78 -4.10 -8.33
C SER A 101 -15.55 -5.01 -8.17
N ALA A 102 -15.72 -6.15 -7.53
CA ALA A 102 -14.67 -7.13 -7.31
C ALA A 102 -14.90 -8.37 -8.17
N ASN A 103 -13.82 -8.98 -8.66
CA ASN A 103 -13.81 -10.37 -9.13
C ASN A 103 -13.35 -11.34 -8.04
N TYR A 104 -13.58 -10.97 -6.78
CA TYR A 104 -13.31 -11.77 -5.59
C TYR A 104 -14.61 -12.31 -4.99
N SER A 105 -14.56 -13.52 -4.45
CA SER A 105 -15.59 -14.11 -3.62
C SER A 105 -15.17 -14.07 -2.15
N PRO A 106 -16.10 -13.88 -1.20
CA PRO A 106 -15.83 -14.07 0.22
C PRO A 106 -15.25 -15.44 0.54
N GLY A 107 -14.41 -15.48 1.58
CA GLY A 107 -13.90 -16.69 2.17
C GLY A 107 -12.62 -17.24 1.52
N PRO A 108 -12.02 -18.27 2.13
CA PRO A 108 -10.80 -18.92 1.64
C PRO A 108 -11.04 -19.82 0.42
N ILE A 109 -9.99 -20.52 -0.02
CA ILE A 109 -10.10 -21.65 -0.94
C ILE A 109 -10.01 -22.95 -0.14
N ILE A 110 -11.09 -23.74 -0.15
CA ILE A 110 -11.25 -24.99 0.60
C ILE A 110 -11.30 -26.15 -0.40
N ASN A 111 -10.45 -27.17 -0.21
CA ASN A 111 -10.39 -28.35 -1.08
C ASN A 111 -10.29 -28.03 -2.59
N GLY A 112 -9.64 -26.91 -2.93
CA GLY A 112 -9.54 -26.46 -4.32
C GLY A 112 -10.88 -25.98 -4.91
N ARG A 113 -11.73 -25.36 -4.09
CA ARG A 113 -12.99 -24.70 -4.45
C ARG A 113 -13.16 -23.40 -3.63
N PRO A 114 -13.87 -22.39 -4.14
CA PRO A 114 -14.16 -21.20 -3.35
C PRO A 114 -15.05 -21.57 -2.17
N ALA A 115 -14.82 -20.96 -1.01
CA ALA A 115 -15.52 -21.33 0.22
C ALA A 115 -17.05 -21.14 0.14
N MET A 116 -17.53 -20.14 -0.61
CA MET A 116 -18.96 -19.94 -0.83
C MET A 116 -19.62 -21.09 -1.61
N ASP A 117 -18.88 -21.84 -2.43
CA ASP A 117 -19.40 -23.04 -3.11
C ASP A 117 -19.23 -24.30 -2.26
N GLU A 118 -18.07 -24.45 -1.61
CA GLU A 118 -17.71 -25.66 -0.86
C GLU A 118 -18.41 -25.73 0.50
N SER A 119 -18.63 -24.59 1.16
CA SER A 119 -19.21 -24.52 2.51
C SER A 119 -20.09 -23.25 2.67
N PRO A 120 -21.15 -23.08 1.86
CA PRO A 120 -22.03 -21.89 1.94
C PRO A 120 -22.70 -21.68 3.30
N SER A 121 -22.91 -22.77 4.06
CA SER A 121 -23.45 -22.69 5.43
C SER A 121 -22.54 -21.95 6.41
N ASP A 122 -21.24 -21.86 6.09
CA ASP A 122 -20.23 -21.19 6.90
C ASP A 122 -20.03 -19.73 6.49
N SER A 123 -20.85 -19.18 5.59
CA SER A 123 -20.65 -17.84 5.02
C SER A 123 -20.56 -16.71 6.06
N LEU A 124 -21.22 -16.83 7.21
CA LEU A 124 -21.05 -15.88 8.33
C LEU A 124 -19.62 -15.84 8.89
N ARG A 125 -18.82 -16.90 8.70
CA ARG A 125 -17.38 -16.93 9.04
C ARG A 125 -16.51 -16.20 8.02
N TYR A 126 -17.06 -15.86 6.85
CA TYR A 126 -16.35 -15.17 5.77
C TYR A 126 -16.70 -13.68 5.73
N ARG A 127 -17.08 -13.09 6.88
CA ARG A 127 -17.39 -11.68 7.08
C ARG A 127 -16.14 -10.82 7.30
N VAL A 128 -16.32 -9.51 7.40
CA VAL A 128 -15.31 -8.60 7.93
C VAL A 128 -15.39 -8.60 9.46
N TYR A 129 -14.31 -9.04 10.11
CA TYR A 129 -14.17 -9.04 11.56
C TYR A 129 -13.62 -7.69 12.02
N LYS A 130 -14.18 -7.10 13.07
CA LYS A 130 -13.73 -5.80 13.62
C LYS A 130 -13.44 -5.91 15.12
N VAL A 131 -12.20 -5.61 15.50
CA VAL A 131 -11.73 -5.66 16.89
C VAL A 131 -10.97 -4.38 17.25
N PHE A 132 -11.12 -3.94 18.49
CA PHE A 132 -10.52 -2.77 19.10
C PHE A 132 -9.66 -3.16 20.30
N LYS A 133 -8.66 -2.33 20.60
CA LYS A 133 -7.93 -2.41 21.86
C LYS A 133 -8.88 -2.10 23.02
N GLY A 134 -8.89 -2.98 24.03
CA GLY A 134 -9.83 -2.86 25.14
C GLY A 134 -11.28 -3.19 24.79
N ASN A 135 -11.52 -3.93 23.70
CA ASN A 135 -12.86 -4.37 23.31
C ASN A 135 -13.62 -5.04 24.48
N ASP A 136 -14.94 -4.89 24.48
CA ASP A 136 -15.83 -5.73 25.29
C ASP A 136 -15.49 -7.22 25.07
N PRO A 137 -15.20 -8.00 26.12
CA PRO A 137 -14.98 -9.44 26.03
C PRO A 137 -16.13 -10.23 25.40
N GLN A 138 -17.34 -9.64 25.33
CA GLN A 138 -18.51 -10.22 24.67
C GLN A 138 -18.63 -9.84 23.18
N ASN A 139 -17.67 -9.10 22.61
CA ASN A 139 -17.67 -8.80 21.17
C ASN A 139 -17.65 -10.11 20.37
N PRO A 140 -18.67 -10.38 19.52
CA PRO A 140 -18.74 -11.61 18.74
C PRO A 140 -17.56 -11.78 17.79
N ASP A 141 -17.01 -10.71 17.22
CA ASP A 141 -15.84 -10.81 16.35
C ASP A 141 -14.56 -11.15 17.12
N LEU A 142 -14.48 -10.78 18.41
CA LEU A 142 -13.39 -11.19 19.29
C LEU A 142 -13.54 -12.67 19.69
N LEU A 143 -14.75 -13.10 20.05
CA LEU A 143 -15.05 -14.48 20.46
C LEU A 143 -14.92 -15.49 19.31
N GLU A 144 -15.26 -15.06 18.09
CA GLU A 144 -15.26 -15.89 16.89
C GLU A 144 -14.06 -15.59 15.98
N TRP A 145 -12.99 -15.02 16.53
CA TRP A 145 -11.82 -14.60 15.75
C TRP A 145 -11.27 -15.76 14.90
N PRO A 146 -11.20 -15.62 13.57
CA PRO A 146 -11.05 -16.76 12.65
C PRO A 146 -9.56 -17.07 12.43
N SER A 147 -8.85 -17.39 13.52
CA SER A 147 -7.42 -17.71 13.48
C SER A 147 -7.08 -18.89 12.58
N ASP A 148 -8.00 -19.86 12.45
CA ASP A 148 -7.89 -21.00 11.53
C ASP A 148 -7.93 -20.59 10.05
N LEU A 149 -8.51 -19.42 9.75
CA LEU A 149 -8.52 -18.81 8.43
C LEU A 149 -7.37 -17.82 8.19
N GLY A 150 -6.46 -17.68 9.17
CA GLY A 150 -5.26 -16.84 9.08
C GLY A 150 -5.38 -15.46 9.73
N ALA A 151 -6.43 -15.20 10.52
CA ALA A 151 -6.48 -13.98 11.32
C ALA A 151 -5.35 -13.95 12.37
N PRO A 152 -4.69 -12.79 12.57
CA PRO A 152 -3.47 -12.73 13.35
C PRO A 152 -3.73 -13.01 14.84
N THR A 153 -2.83 -13.76 15.46
CA THR A 153 -2.87 -14.07 16.90
C THR A 153 -1.54 -13.76 17.57
N ASN A 154 -1.58 -13.50 18.88
CA ASN A 154 -0.40 -13.46 19.71
C ASN A 154 0.11 -14.88 20.00
N GLU A 155 1.19 -14.99 20.77
CA GLU A 155 1.80 -16.28 21.12
C GLU A 155 0.87 -17.19 21.93
N GLN A 156 -0.13 -16.64 22.61
CA GLN A 156 -1.12 -17.36 23.39
C GLN A 156 -2.35 -17.76 22.56
N GLY A 157 -2.37 -17.46 21.26
CA GLY A 157 -3.48 -17.76 20.35
C GLY A 157 -4.66 -16.79 20.44
N ALA A 158 -4.57 -15.74 21.26
CA ALA A 158 -5.57 -14.68 21.32
C ALA A 158 -5.41 -13.71 20.14
N PRO A 159 -6.47 -12.97 19.74
CA PRO A 159 -6.41 -12.01 18.65
C PRO A 159 -5.28 -10.99 18.84
N LEU A 160 -4.41 -10.84 17.83
CA LEU A 160 -3.36 -9.82 17.84
C LEU A 160 -3.91 -8.53 17.25
N ILE A 161 -4.03 -7.51 18.10
CA ILE A 161 -4.60 -6.22 17.73
C ILE A 161 -3.51 -5.31 17.17
N PHE A 162 -3.73 -4.80 15.97
CA PHE A 162 -2.86 -3.84 15.29
C PHE A 162 -3.41 -2.43 15.55
N GLY A 163 -2.52 -1.47 15.84
CA GLY A 163 -2.91 -0.15 16.31
C GLY A 163 -3.90 -0.25 17.48
N ASP A 164 -5.02 0.45 17.36
CA ASP A 164 -6.12 0.38 18.33
C ASP A 164 -7.42 -0.17 17.72
N GLN A 165 -7.50 -0.29 16.39
CA GLN A 165 -8.59 -0.96 15.69
C GLN A 165 -8.02 -1.73 14.50
N ILE A 166 -8.44 -3.00 14.38
CA ILE A 166 -8.17 -3.86 13.24
C ILE A 166 -9.48 -4.38 12.65
N LEU A 167 -9.56 -4.33 11.32
CA LEU A 167 -10.50 -5.10 10.54
C LEU A 167 -9.76 -6.17 9.76
N TRP A 168 -10.29 -7.39 9.75
CA TRP A 168 -9.71 -8.54 9.05
C TRP A 168 -10.76 -9.24 8.19
N SER A 169 -10.38 -9.68 7.00
CA SER A 169 -11.20 -10.53 6.14
C SER A 169 -10.34 -11.43 5.24
N VAL A 170 -10.94 -12.51 4.75
CA VAL A 170 -10.35 -13.40 3.75
C VAL A 170 -11.30 -13.54 2.56
N TYR A 171 -10.74 -13.51 1.36
CA TYR A 171 -11.45 -13.63 0.09
C TYR A 171 -10.55 -14.28 -0.97
N ASN A 172 -11.12 -14.67 -2.10
CA ASN A 172 -10.40 -15.42 -3.14
C ASN A 172 -10.87 -15.06 -4.55
N MET A 173 -10.04 -15.33 -5.56
CA MET A 173 -10.39 -15.16 -6.99
C MET A 173 -10.60 -16.50 -7.71
N PHE A 174 -11.12 -17.49 -6.99
CA PHE A 174 -11.31 -18.86 -7.50
C PHE A 174 -12.78 -19.20 -7.78
N ASP A 175 -13.69 -18.26 -7.52
CA ASP A 175 -15.10 -18.35 -7.90
C ASP A 175 -15.33 -17.76 -9.30
N SER A 176 -15.74 -18.61 -10.25
CA SER A 176 -16.05 -18.19 -11.61
C SER A 176 -17.35 -17.38 -11.74
N ASN A 177 -18.19 -17.36 -10.71
CA ASN A 177 -19.41 -16.56 -10.67
C ASN A 177 -19.14 -15.11 -10.23
N SER A 178 -17.99 -14.85 -9.58
CA SER A 178 -17.58 -13.51 -9.21
C SER A 178 -16.99 -12.76 -10.40
N VAL A 179 -17.88 -12.08 -11.13
CA VAL A 179 -17.53 -11.28 -12.32
C VAL A 179 -17.56 -9.78 -12.02
N ASN A 180 -16.56 -9.06 -12.52
CA ASN A 180 -16.56 -7.61 -12.49
C ASN A 180 -17.04 -7.06 -13.84
N PRO A 181 -18.21 -6.39 -13.92
CA PRO A 181 -18.74 -5.88 -15.19
C PRO A 181 -17.87 -4.78 -15.81
N ASN A 182 -17.05 -4.08 -15.01
CA ASN A 182 -16.14 -3.04 -15.47
C ASN A 182 -14.78 -3.59 -15.94
N PHE A 183 -14.59 -4.90 -15.86
CA PHE A 183 -13.39 -5.61 -16.27
C PHE A 183 -13.74 -6.81 -17.14
N VAL A 184 -13.44 -6.70 -18.44
CA VAL A 184 -13.75 -7.76 -19.39
C VAL A 184 -12.72 -8.88 -19.23
N THR A 185 -13.15 -10.02 -18.69
CA THR A 185 -12.34 -11.23 -18.80
C THR A 185 -12.41 -11.77 -20.22
N THR A 186 -11.25 -11.90 -20.86
CA THR A 186 -11.16 -12.44 -22.22
C THR A 186 -11.08 -13.97 -22.26
N LYS A 187 -11.18 -14.62 -21.10
CA LYS A 187 -10.79 -16.02 -20.89
C LYS A 187 -11.92 -16.78 -20.24
N GLN A 188 -12.14 -18.04 -20.67
CA GLN A 188 -13.34 -18.85 -20.39
C GLN A 188 -13.74 -19.00 -18.91
N LYS A 189 -12.89 -18.65 -17.93
CA LYS A 189 -13.25 -18.62 -16.50
C LYS A 189 -12.65 -17.47 -15.68
N GLY A 190 -11.74 -16.65 -16.21
CA GLY A 190 -11.08 -15.55 -15.47
C GLY A 190 -10.26 -15.91 -14.21
N ILE A 191 -10.46 -17.09 -13.59
CA ILE A 191 -9.97 -17.46 -12.26
C ILE A 191 -8.45 -17.43 -12.12
N LEU A 192 -8.01 -17.03 -10.93
CA LEU A 192 -6.64 -17.14 -10.42
C LEU A 192 -6.75 -17.76 -9.02
N PRO A 193 -6.10 -18.90 -8.73
CA PRO A 193 -6.29 -19.65 -7.48
C PRO A 193 -5.53 -18.99 -6.31
N ILE A 194 -5.82 -17.73 -6.06
CA ILE A 194 -5.28 -16.95 -4.96
C ILE A 194 -6.31 -16.79 -3.87
N GLU A 195 -5.85 -16.96 -2.64
CA GLU A 195 -6.52 -16.54 -1.44
C GLU A 195 -5.81 -15.29 -0.92
N VAL A 196 -6.59 -14.30 -0.47
CA VAL A 196 -6.11 -13.02 0.02
C VAL A 196 -6.66 -12.81 1.42
N GLN A 197 -5.75 -12.60 2.37
CA GLN A 197 -6.09 -12.16 3.73
C GLN A 197 -5.77 -10.68 3.83
N GLN A 198 -6.78 -9.86 4.11
CA GLN A 198 -6.67 -8.40 4.19
C GLN A 198 -6.81 -7.94 5.64
N LYS A 199 -5.94 -7.01 6.03
CA LYS A 199 -6.05 -6.26 7.28
C LYS A 199 -6.11 -4.77 6.98
N ILE A 200 -7.02 -4.05 7.61
CA ILE A 200 -7.04 -2.59 7.67
C ILE A 200 -6.97 -2.20 9.13
N TYR A 201 -6.07 -1.28 9.50
CA TYR A 201 -5.91 -0.89 10.89
C TYR A 201 -5.36 0.53 11.04
N GLY A 202 -5.52 1.07 12.24
CA GLY A 202 -5.04 2.39 12.61
C GLY A 202 -5.15 2.64 14.11
N ARG A 203 -4.63 3.79 14.54
CA ARG A 203 -4.62 4.20 15.96
C ARG A 203 -5.81 5.08 16.26
N GLU A 204 -6.41 4.92 17.43
CA GLU A 204 -7.60 5.65 17.82
C GLU A 204 -7.26 7.10 18.15
N GLY A 205 -8.04 8.03 17.62
CA GLY A 205 -7.93 9.44 18.02
C GLY A 205 -8.19 10.45 16.92
N ASN A 206 -8.16 11.72 17.30
CA ASN A 206 -8.52 12.84 16.44
C ASN A 206 -7.53 14.01 16.50
N LYS A 207 -6.31 13.76 17.01
CA LYS A 207 -5.28 14.80 17.11
C LYS A 207 -4.77 15.21 15.73
N LYS A 208 -4.29 16.45 15.63
CA LYS A 208 -3.71 16.99 14.39
C LYS A 208 -2.35 16.34 14.10
N ASP A 209 -1.87 16.49 12.86
CA ASP A 209 -0.60 15.88 12.44
C ASP A 209 0.64 16.37 13.20
N PHE A 210 0.61 17.60 13.73
CA PHE A 210 1.68 18.11 14.60
C PHE A 210 1.61 17.55 16.02
N GLU A 211 0.60 16.75 16.35
CA GLU A 211 0.46 16.04 17.63
C GLU A 211 0.60 14.52 17.44
N ASN A 212 0.00 13.95 16.40
CA ASN A 212 0.15 12.55 16.02
C ASN A 212 -0.32 12.27 14.58
N ILE A 213 0.59 11.94 13.67
CA ILE A 213 0.25 11.62 12.27
C ILE A 213 -0.67 10.40 12.13
N PHE A 214 -0.62 9.45 13.08
CA PHE A 214 -1.38 8.19 13.02
C PHE A 214 -2.89 8.36 13.18
N HIS A 215 -3.36 9.53 13.62
CA HIS A 215 -4.79 9.82 13.72
C HIS A 215 -5.41 10.29 12.39
N ASN A 216 -4.60 10.50 11.35
CA ASN A 216 -5.03 10.99 10.04
C ASN A 216 -4.54 10.09 8.91
N LEU A 217 -4.43 8.79 9.15
CA LEU A 217 -4.06 7.77 8.15
C LEU A 217 -4.54 6.40 8.60
N PHE A 218 -4.48 5.42 7.70
CA PHE A 218 -4.65 4.01 8.05
C PHE A 218 -3.71 3.15 7.23
N PHE A 219 -3.42 1.97 7.76
CA PHE A 219 -2.59 0.96 7.11
C PHE A 219 -3.45 -0.14 6.54
N ILE A 220 -2.92 -0.75 5.47
CA ILE A 220 -3.51 -1.92 4.85
C ILE A 220 -2.42 -2.93 4.60
N GLU A 221 -2.70 -4.18 4.92
CA GLU A 221 -1.84 -5.30 4.57
C GLU A 221 -2.62 -6.36 3.81
N TRP A 222 -1.96 -6.96 2.83
CA TRP A 222 -2.47 -8.11 2.11
C TRP A 222 -1.47 -9.26 2.19
N THR A 223 -1.97 -10.43 2.58
CA THR A 223 -1.27 -11.71 2.43
C THR A 223 -1.88 -12.44 1.26
N ILE A 224 -1.05 -12.86 0.30
CA ILE A 224 -1.48 -13.50 -0.94
C ILE A 224 -0.92 -14.91 -0.95
N ILE A 225 -1.80 -15.89 -1.06
CA ILE A 225 -1.44 -17.31 -0.99
C ILE A 225 -1.86 -17.96 -2.30
N ASN A 226 -0.92 -18.62 -2.99
CA ASN A 226 -1.28 -19.44 -4.15
C ASN A 226 -1.81 -20.79 -3.66
N LYS A 227 -3.11 -20.99 -3.77
CA LYS A 227 -3.81 -22.23 -3.39
C LYS A 227 -4.01 -23.16 -4.60
N GLY A 228 -3.45 -22.81 -5.75
CA GLY A 228 -3.48 -23.60 -6.97
C GLY A 228 -2.39 -24.67 -7.03
N SER A 229 -2.48 -25.52 -8.04
CA SER A 229 -1.50 -26.58 -8.31
C SER A 229 -0.38 -26.18 -9.27
N SER A 230 -0.30 -24.92 -9.68
CA SER A 230 0.73 -24.40 -10.58
C SER A 230 1.21 -23.04 -10.11
N SER A 231 2.45 -22.70 -10.43
CA SER A 231 3.02 -21.39 -10.15
C SER A 231 2.23 -20.28 -10.85
N ILE A 232 2.20 -19.11 -10.22
CA ILE A 232 1.84 -17.85 -10.86
C ILE A 232 3.16 -17.14 -11.14
N ASP A 233 3.60 -17.19 -12.39
CA ASP A 233 4.90 -16.69 -12.81
C ASP A 233 4.82 -15.22 -13.21
N SER A 234 5.91 -14.49 -12.94
CA SER A 234 6.01 -13.05 -13.23
C SER A 234 4.80 -12.28 -12.73
N ALA A 235 4.40 -12.58 -11.50
CA ALA A 235 3.28 -11.98 -10.80
C ALA A 235 3.60 -10.54 -10.40
N PHE A 236 2.56 -9.71 -10.43
CA PHE A 236 2.55 -8.34 -9.97
C PHE A 236 1.38 -8.15 -9.01
N ILE A 237 1.60 -7.29 -8.04
CA ILE A 237 0.54 -6.74 -7.20
C ILE A 237 0.23 -5.33 -7.70
N GLY A 238 -1.05 -5.00 -7.82
CA GLY A 238 -1.54 -3.66 -8.10
C GLY A 238 -2.33 -3.12 -6.90
N LEU A 239 -2.07 -1.88 -6.52
CA LEU A 239 -2.82 -1.14 -5.52
C LEU A 239 -3.58 -0.04 -6.24
N TRP A 240 -4.90 -0.19 -6.37
CA TRP A 240 -5.76 0.75 -7.09
C TRP A 240 -6.51 1.65 -6.12
N ALA A 241 -6.58 2.94 -6.44
CA ALA A 241 -7.41 3.91 -5.73
C ALA A 241 -8.01 4.94 -6.70
N ASP A 242 -9.29 5.19 -6.50
CA ASP A 242 -10.07 6.31 -7.03
C ASP A 242 -10.26 7.32 -5.89
N ILE A 243 -9.70 8.50 -6.09
CA ILE A 243 -9.67 9.57 -5.11
C ILE A 243 -10.41 10.76 -5.72
N ASP A 244 -11.60 11.01 -5.20
CA ASP A 244 -12.40 12.16 -5.62
C ASP A 244 -12.33 13.26 -4.57
N PHE A 245 -11.76 14.41 -4.94
CA PHE A 245 -11.91 15.64 -4.19
C PHE A 245 -13.15 16.42 -4.64
N TYR A 246 -13.30 17.64 -4.12
CA TYR A 246 -14.48 18.50 -4.37
C TYR A 246 -14.74 18.77 -5.86
N ASP A 247 -13.73 19.19 -6.62
CA ASP A 247 -13.87 19.38 -8.07
C ASP A 247 -13.42 18.11 -8.78
N ILE A 248 -14.41 17.33 -9.22
CA ILE A 248 -14.24 16.08 -9.96
C ILE A 248 -13.35 16.25 -11.21
N ASN A 249 -13.22 17.46 -11.75
CA ASN A 249 -12.36 17.73 -12.92
C ASN A 249 -10.91 18.12 -12.54
N SER A 250 -10.57 18.10 -11.25
CA SER A 250 -9.30 18.59 -10.73
C SER A 250 -8.51 17.53 -9.93
N ASN A 251 -8.88 16.26 -10.03
CA ASN A 251 -8.23 15.15 -9.33
C ASN A 251 -6.98 14.66 -10.10
N ILE A 252 -5.84 15.37 -10.00
CA ILE A 252 -4.67 15.12 -10.85
C ILE A 252 -3.83 13.94 -10.32
N PRO A 253 -3.68 12.83 -11.08
CA PRO A 253 -2.82 11.70 -10.70
C PRO A 253 -1.33 12.04 -10.82
N ALA A 254 -0.50 11.53 -9.92
CA ALA A 254 0.94 11.67 -9.95
C ALA A 254 1.65 10.52 -9.22
N VAL A 255 2.96 10.38 -9.43
CA VAL A 255 3.80 9.40 -8.73
C VAL A 255 5.09 10.03 -8.23
N ASP A 256 5.41 9.79 -6.96
CA ASP A 256 6.72 10.05 -6.38
C ASP A 256 7.43 8.71 -6.17
N VAL A 257 8.30 8.37 -7.12
CA VAL A 257 9.00 7.07 -7.16
C VAL A 257 9.94 6.91 -5.98
N ASN A 258 10.57 8.00 -5.50
CA ASN A 258 11.50 7.94 -4.38
C ASN A 258 10.77 7.61 -3.06
N ARG A 259 9.52 8.04 -2.94
CA ARG A 259 8.66 7.78 -1.78
C ARG A 259 7.76 6.55 -1.94
N GLN A 260 7.92 5.81 -3.04
CA GLN A 260 7.07 4.67 -3.38
C GLN A 260 5.57 4.97 -3.31
N THR A 261 5.18 6.16 -3.76
CA THR A 261 3.84 6.71 -3.60
C THR A 261 3.23 7.10 -4.94
N GLY A 262 2.01 6.63 -5.18
CA GLY A 262 1.09 7.27 -6.14
C GLY A 262 0.15 8.16 -5.36
N TYR A 263 -0.22 9.30 -5.91
CA TYR A 263 -1.11 10.24 -5.23
C TYR A 263 -2.00 10.97 -6.20
N LEU A 264 -3.13 11.45 -5.70
CA LEU A 264 -3.93 12.47 -6.35
C LEU A 264 -3.78 13.78 -5.58
N TRP A 265 -3.74 14.89 -6.30
CA TRP A 265 -3.73 16.24 -5.73
C TRP A 265 -4.69 17.14 -6.51
N SER A 266 -5.26 18.14 -5.84
CA SER A 266 -6.18 19.06 -6.50
C SER A 266 -5.46 20.01 -7.46
N GLY A 267 -5.91 20.06 -8.71
CA GLY A 267 -5.44 21.01 -9.72
C GLY A 267 -5.77 22.47 -9.39
N ILE A 268 -6.76 22.72 -8.53
CA ILE A 268 -7.22 24.05 -8.12
C ILE A 268 -7.14 24.24 -6.60
N ASP A 269 -7.01 25.49 -6.16
CA ASP A 269 -7.25 25.86 -4.77
C ASP A 269 -8.75 26.04 -4.53
N PHE A 270 -9.22 25.60 -3.36
CA PHE A 270 -10.61 25.72 -2.97
C PHE A 270 -10.85 27.12 -2.41
N THR A 271 -11.96 27.75 -2.77
CA THR A 271 -12.35 29.03 -2.17
C THR A 271 -12.84 28.80 -0.73
N PRO A 272 -12.89 29.82 0.13
CA PRO A 272 -13.46 29.69 1.48
C PRO A 272 -14.92 29.15 1.48
N SER A 273 -15.69 29.43 0.42
CA SER A 273 -17.03 28.88 0.21
C SER A 273 -17.05 27.39 -0.15
N LEU A 274 -15.91 26.80 -0.50
CA LEU A 274 -15.71 25.39 -0.85
C LEU A 274 -15.08 24.57 0.30
N GLY A 275 -15.03 25.12 1.51
CA GLY A 275 -14.72 24.35 2.72
C GLY A 275 -13.24 24.19 3.07
N GLY A 276 -12.36 25.08 2.59
CA GLY A 276 -10.98 25.16 3.07
C GLY A 276 -9.94 24.94 1.99
N VAL A 277 -8.89 24.16 2.29
CA VAL A 277 -7.73 23.93 1.43
C VAL A 277 -7.84 22.56 0.76
N PRO A 278 -7.51 22.41 -0.53
CA PRO A 278 -7.52 21.12 -1.18
C PRO A 278 -6.52 20.13 -0.56
N PRO A 279 -6.93 18.89 -0.25
CA PRO A 279 -5.99 17.87 0.20
C PRO A 279 -5.17 17.31 -0.98
N SER A 280 -4.05 16.69 -0.63
CA SER A 280 -3.33 15.73 -1.46
C SER A 280 -3.42 14.39 -0.76
N VAL A 281 -3.59 13.29 -1.50
CA VAL A 281 -3.80 11.99 -0.87
C VAL A 281 -2.97 10.93 -1.58
N GLY A 282 -2.05 10.35 -0.82
CA GLY A 282 -1.11 9.35 -1.28
C GLY A 282 -1.52 7.94 -0.87
N LEU A 283 -1.33 7.00 -1.79
CA LEU A 283 -1.24 5.58 -1.51
C LEU A 283 0.24 5.20 -1.58
N THR A 284 0.83 4.85 -0.44
CA THR A 284 2.27 4.53 -0.35
C THR A 284 2.49 3.04 -0.13
N LEU A 285 3.39 2.44 -0.90
CA LEU A 285 3.91 1.10 -0.61
C LEU A 285 4.99 1.25 0.47
N LEU A 286 4.82 0.57 1.61
CA LEU A 286 5.80 0.57 2.71
C LEU A 286 6.67 -0.67 2.67
N TYR A 287 6.06 -1.82 2.41
CA TYR A 287 6.77 -3.08 2.19
C TYR A 287 6.13 -3.81 1.02
N GLY A 288 6.90 -4.12 -0.02
CA GLY A 288 6.46 -4.97 -1.12
C GLY A 288 6.82 -6.44 -0.94
N PRO A 289 6.44 -7.28 -1.92
CA PRO A 289 6.70 -8.72 -1.92
C PRO A 289 8.18 -9.03 -1.80
N VAL A 290 8.51 -10.21 -1.30
CA VAL A 290 9.90 -10.62 -1.12
C VAL A 290 10.38 -11.45 -2.29
N LYS A 291 11.58 -11.12 -2.76
CA LYS A 291 12.26 -11.83 -3.84
C LYS A 291 13.65 -12.26 -3.38
N SER A 292 14.12 -13.41 -3.86
CA SER A 292 15.44 -13.93 -3.50
C SER A 292 16.56 -12.99 -3.96
N HIS A 293 17.48 -12.69 -3.06
CA HIS A 293 18.73 -11.98 -3.31
C HIS A 293 19.73 -12.35 -2.20
N PRO A 294 20.74 -13.19 -2.46
CA PRO A 294 21.57 -13.83 -1.42
C PRO A 294 22.20 -12.86 -0.41
N ASP A 295 22.60 -11.66 -0.86
CA ASP A 295 23.32 -10.68 -0.03
C ASP A 295 22.38 -9.61 0.57
N SER A 296 21.12 -9.95 0.82
CA SER A 296 20.12 -9.01 1.33
C SER A 296 19.23 -9.63 2.40
N THR A 297 18.63 -8.75 3.20
CA THR A 297 17.62 -9.11 4.20
C THR A 297 16.33 -8.35 3.88
N ALA A 298 15.22 -9.08 3.82
CA ALA A 298 13.89 -8.52 3.69
C ALA A 298 13.19 -8.47 5.05
N ILE A 299 12.18 -7.62 5.18
CA ILE A 299 11.19 -7.68 6.27
C ILE A 299 9.90 -8.30 5.73
N PHE A 300 9.38 -9.30 6.43
CA PHE A 300 8.13 -9.96 6.10
C PHE A 300 7.29 -10.09 7.36
N LYS A 301 6.22 -9.29 7.46
CA LYS A 301 5.34 -9.23 8.65
C LYS A 301 6.15 -9.05 9.96
N GLY A 302 7.09 -8.11 9.93
CA GLY A 302 7.97 -7.79 11.07
C GLY A 302 9.18 -8.70 11.27
N ARG A 303 9.32 -9.78 10.48
CA ARG A 303 10.46 -10.71 10.61
C ARG A 303 11.51 -10.46 9.54
N GLU A 304 12.77 -10.47 9.94
CA GLU A 304 13.88 -10.48 9.00
C GLU A 304 13.97 -11.84 8.27
N ILE A 305 14.09 -11.79 6.94
CA ILE A 305 14.34 -12.95 6.09
C ILE A 305 15.64 -12.71 5.32
N SER A 306 16.69 -13.42 5.73
CA SER A 306 17.99 -13.43 5.04
C SER A 306 17.88 -14.07 3.65
N GLY A 307 18.70 -13.60 2.70
CA GLY A 307 18.73 -14.06 1.32
C GLY A 307 17.55 -13.57 0.48
N LYS A 308 16.81 -12.57 0.96
CA LYS A 308 15.68 -11.93 0.26
C LYS A 308 15.75 -10.41 0.38
N TYR A 309 15.01 -9.71 -0.48
CA TYR A 309 14.75 -8.27 -0.37
C TYR A 309 13.29 -7.96 -0.67
N ASN A 310 12.75 -6.89 -0.09
CA ASN A 310 11.43 -6.38 -0.44
C ASN A 310 11.48 -5.63 -1.77
N LEU A 311 10.56 -5.95 -2.67
CA LEU A 311 10.38 -5.22 -3.92
C LEU A 311 9.77 -3.85 -3.65
N GLY A 312 10.25 -2.82 -4.36
CA GLY A 312 9.62 -1.50 -4.41
C GLY A 312 8.56 -1.41 -5.50
N LEU A 313 8.12 -0.18 -5.80
CA LEU A 313 7.33 0.08 -7.00
C LEU A 313 8.11 -0.28 -8.27
N SER A 314 7.40 -0.85 -9.23
CA SER A 314 7.93 -1.37 -10.49
C SER A 314 7.34 -0.68 -11.73
N SER A 315 6.11 -0.18 -11.62
CA SER A 315 5.48 0.72 -12.58
C SER A 315 4.32 1.47 -11.94
N PHE A 316 3.78 2.45 -12.67
CA PHE A 316 2.66 3.28 -12.25
C PHE A 316 1.70 3.54 -13.39
N LYS A 317 0.41 3.65 -13.05
CA LYS A 317 -0.66 4.06 -13.97
C LYS A 317 -1.47 5.18 -13.33
N GLY A 318 -1.45 6.36 -13.96
CA GLY A 318 -2.43 7.42 -13.70
C GLY A 318 -3.67 7.21 -14.56
N ILE A 319 -4.85 7.43 -13.98
CA ILE A 319 -6.15 7.35 -14.63
C ILE A 319 -6.77 8.74 -14.55
N GLY A 320 -6.99 9.39 -15.68
CA GLY A 320 -7.56 10.74 -15.71
C GLY A 320 -9.08 10.76 -15.75
N ASP A 321 -9.70 9.74 -16.34
CA ASP A 321 -11.15 9.60 -16.41
C ASP A 321 -11.46 8.12 -16.61
N ASP A 322 -12.43 7.60 -15.85
CA ASP A 322 -12.76 6.20 -15.79
C ASP A 322 -13.48 5.70 -17.05
N THR A 323 -13.90 6.59 -17.95
CA THR A 323 -14.48 6.34 -19.27
C THR A 323 -13.45 6.44 -20.41
N ASN A 324 -12.29 7.03 -20.14
CA ASN A 324 -11.27 7.29 -21.16
C ASN A 324 -10.71 5.98 -21.75
N LEU A 325 -10.62 5.92 -23.09
CA LEU A 325 -10.08 4.76 -23.82
C LEU A 325 -8.62 4.98 -24.26
N ASP A 326 -8.04 6.13 -23.97
CA ASP A 326 -6.66 6.43 -24.29
C ASP A 326 -5.71 5.43 -23.60
N PRO A 327 -4.78 4.79 -24.33
CA PRO A 327 -3.89 3.79 -23.77
C PRO A 327 -3.01 4.27 -22.60
N LEU A 328 -2.68 5.56 -22.56
CA LEU A 328 -1.86 6.16 -21.51
C LEU A 328 -2.72 6.67 -20.36
N TYR A 329 -3.83 7.37 -20.64
CA TYR A 329 -4.63 8.08 -19.62
C TYR A 329 -5.85 7.30 -19.08
N GLY A 330 -6.32 6.27 -19.78
CA GLY A 330 -7.49 5.48 -19.38
C GLY A 330 -7.16 4.26 -18.51
N PRO A 331 -8.12 3.72 -17.76
CA PRO A 331 -7.92 2.52 -16.93
C PRO A 331 -7.70 1.26 -17.79
N PRO A 332 -6.92 0.28 -17.32
CA PRO A 332 -6.86 -1.03 -17.97
C PRO A 332 -8.17 -1.80 -17.78
N ARG A 333 -8.70 -2.40 -18.86
CA ARG A 333 -10.05 -3.02 -18.91
C ARG A 333 -10.07 -4.54 -19.01
N ASN A 334 -8.92 -5.18 -19.24
CA ASN A 334 -8.79 -6.64 -19.38
C ASN A 334 -7.42 -7.11 -18.92
N GLU A 335 -7.22 -8.43 -18.86
CA GLU A 335 -6.02 -9.04 -18.28
C GLU A 335 -4.74 -8.59 -18.99
N ASN A 336 -4.77 -8.48 -20.32
CA ASN A 336 -3.61 -8.06 -21.10
C ASN A 336 -3.23 -6.60 -20.79
N GLN A 337 -4.21 -5.70 -20.67
CA GLN A 337 -3.95 -4.30 -20.36
C GLN A 337 -3.44 -4.10 -18.94
N VAL A 338 -3.95 -4.88 -17.97
CA VAL A 338 -3.45 -4.88 -16.58
C VAL A 338 -2.00 -5.34 -16.57
N TYR A 339 -1.70 -6.47 -17.20
CA TYR A 339 -0.35 -7.02 -17.23
C TYR A 339 0.64 -6.12 -17.99
N SER A 340 0.18 -5.47 -19.07
CA SER A 340 0.93 -4.45 -19.81
C SER A 340 1.29 -3.28 -18.90
N SER A 341 0.30 -2.73 -18.18
CA SER A 341 0.49 -1.61 -17.25
C SER A 341 1.43 -1.99 -16.09
N ALA A 342 1.28 -3.20 -15.54
CA ALA A 342 2.14 -3.73 -14.48
C ALA A 342 3.60 -3.87 -14.92
N ASN A 343 3.85 -4.09 -16.22
CA ASN A 343 5.20 -4.10 -16.79
C ASN A 343 5.75 -2.71 -17.13
N GLY A 344 4.92 -1.67 -17.03
CA GLY A 344 5.28 -0.28 -17.33
C GLY A 344 5.06 0.14 -18.78
N PHE A 345 4.19 -0.56 -19.51
CA PHE A 345 3.76 -0.19 -20.85
C PHE A 345 2.38 0.49 -20.82
N SER A 346 2.01 1.18 -21.89
CA SER A 346 0.64 1.68 -22.04
C SER A 346 -0.36 0.51 -22.11
N ASN A 347 -1.66 0.78 -21.96
CA ASN A 347 -2.68 -0.28 -22.08
C ASN A 347 -2.61 -0.97 -23.46
N GLY A 348 -2.13 -0.27 -24.50
CA GLY A 348 -1.93 -0.81 -25.84
C GLY A 348 -0.63 -1.60 -26.03
N GLY A 349 0.18 -1.79 -24.98
CA GLY A 349 1.48 -2.48 -25.06
C GLY A 349 2.63 -1.60 -25.54
N GLY A 350 2.40 -0.30 -25.72
CA GLY A 350 3.42 0.63 -26.21
C GLY A 350 4.41 1.03 -25.12
N ILE A 351 5.67 1.25 -25.51
CA ILE A 351 6.68 1.86 -24.64
C ILE A 351 6.24 3.30 -24.31
N ILE A 352 6.24 3.64 -23.03
CA ILE A 352 5.94 4.99 -22.57
C ILE A 352 7.23 5.81 -22.62
N ILE A 353 7.20 6.91 -23.37
CA ILE A 353 8.32 7.85 -23.49
C ILE A 353 7.99 9.10 -22.68
N ASP A 354 8.87 9.47 -21.76
CA ASP A 354 8.79 10.75 -21.06
C ASP A 354 9.10 11.88 -22.06
N PRO A 355 8.15 12.78 -22.34
CA PRO A 355 8.33 13.83 -23.34
C PRO A 355 9.36 14.89 -22.91
N THR A 356 9.70 14.98 -21.62
CA THR A 356 10.67 15.95 -21.08
C THR A 356 12.11 15.45 -21.17
N THR A 357 12.31 14.13 -21.14
CA THR A 357 13.64 13.51 -21.19
C THR A 357 13.91 12.72 -22.47
N THR A 358 12.87 12.45 -23.28
CA THR A 358 12.88 11.59 -24.47
C THR A 358 13.29 10.14 -24.19
N ARG A 359 13.26 9.71 -22.92
CA ARG A 359 13.64 8.36 -22.49
C ARG A 359 12.41 7.52 -22.17
N SER A 360 12.54 6.20 -22.33
CA SER A 360 11.51 5.27 -21.87
C SER A 360 11.39 5.32 -20.35
N THR A 361 10.16 5.31 -19.84
CA THR A 361 9.87 5.26 -18.40
C THR A 361 8.76 4.26 -18.11
N LYS A 362 8.76 3.71 -16.90
CA LYS A 362 7.65 2.90 -16.34
C LYS A 362 6.76 3.70 -15.38
N PHE A 363 7.12 4.96 -15.16
CA PHE A 363 6.52 5.88 -14.22
C PHE A 363 6.14 7.16 -14.98
N PRO A 364 5.09 7.13 -15.81
CA PRO A 364 4.57 8.35 -16.39
C PRO A 364 4.13 9.30 -15.28
N PHE A 365 4.18 10.60 -15.55
CA PHE A 365 3.70 11.63 -14.63
C PHE A 365 4.49 11.71 -13.29
N SER A 366 5.80 11.43 -13.36
CA SER A 366 6.72 11.48 -12.21
C SER A 366 7.36 12.86 -12.00
N GLY A 367 6.86 13.91 -12.66
CA GLY A 367 7.30 15.28 -12.45
C GLY A 367 6.93 15.82 -11.07
N ASP A 368 7.48 16.97 -10.71
CA ASP A 368 7.23 17.61 -9.43
C ASP A 368 6.19 18.74 -9.57
N PRO A 369 4.94 18.55 -9.10
CA PRO A 369 3.89 19.56 -9.22
C PRO A 369 4.11 20.79 -8.32
N ILE A 370 4.97 20.71 -7.31
CA ILE A 370 5.28 21.87 -6.45
C ILE A 370 6.07 22.91 -7.24
N ASN A 371 7.14 22.45 -7.90
CA ASN A 371 8.03 23.27 -8.70
C ASN A 371 7.63 23.36 -10.18
N GLU A 372 6.57 22.65 -10.58
CA GLU A 372 6.07 22.58 -11.96
C GLU A 372 7.13 22.10 -12.97
N THR A 373 7.89 21.08 -12.60
CA THR A 373 8.99 20.53 -13.42
C THR A 373 8.79 19.07 -13.79
N GLY A 374 9.42 18.63 -14.88
CA GLY A 374 9.32 17.25 -15.37
C GLY A 374 7.98 16.96 -16.03
N TRP A 375 7.66 15.67 -16.19
CA TRP A 375 6.41 15.26 -16.82
C TRP A 375 5.26 15.26 -15.81
N LEU A 376 4.37 16.25 -15.93
CA LEU A 376 3.15 16.34 -15.12
C LEU A 376 1.96 15.73 -15.85
N PHE A 377 0.98 15.24 -15.10
CA PHE A 377 -0.28 14.76 -15.68
C PHE A 377 -1.04 15.96 -16.26
N PRO A 378 -1.47 15.89 -17.54
CA PRO A 378 -2.15 16.98 -18.20
C PRO A 378 -3.57 17.18 -17.64
N SER A 379 -3.88 18.40 -17.19
CA SER A 379 -5.16 18.73 -16.55
C SER A 379 -6.37 18.59 -17.49
N ASP A 380 -6.19 18.72 -18.80
CA ASP A 380 -7.26 18.52 -19.81
C ASP A 380 -7.62 17.05 -20.02
N LYS A 381 -6.88 16.12 -19.39
CA LYS A 381 -7.18 14.67 -19.42
C LYS A 381 -7.87 14.17 -18.17
N VAL A 382 -8.13 15.06 -17.22
CA VAL A 382 -8.81 14.77 -15.97
C VAL A 382 -10.31 15.05 -16.14
N GLY A 383 -11.13 14.12 -15.66
CA GLY A 383 -12.59 14.15 -15.76
C GLY A 383 -13.23 13.33 -14.65
N ASN A 384 -14.47 12.89 -14.86
CA ASN A 384 -15.19 12.09 -13.86
C ASN A 384 -14.45 10.77 -13.59
N GLY A 385 -14.06 10.49 -12.34
CA GLY A 385 -13.43 9.23 -11.94
C GLY A 385 -11.93 9.17 -12.24
N SER A 386 -11.14 9.96 -11.51
CA SER A 386 -9.67 9.91 -11.60
C SER A 386 -9.08 8.97 -10.57
N GLY A 387 -7.94 8.36 -10.89
CA GLY A 387 -7.34 7.38 -10.00
C GLY A 387 -5.91 7.03 -10.33
N ILE A 388 -5.40 6.07 -9.57
CA ILE A 388 -4.04 5.56 -9.68
C ILE A 388 -4.02 4.05 -9.53
N ILE A 389 -3.03 3.41 -10.15
CA ILE A 389 -2.62 2.05 -9.84
C ILE A 389 -1.11 2.03 -9.63
N LEU A 390 -0.69 1.52 -8.48
CA LEU A 390 0.71 1.28 -8.15
C LEU A 390 1.03 -0.19 -8.31
N PHE A 391 2.06 -0.53 -9.08
CA PHE A 391 2.44 -1.92 -9.27
C PHE A 391 3.78 -2.25 -8.60
N THR A 392 3.85 -3.39 -7.93
CA THR A 392 5.10 -3.97 -7.42
C THR A 392 5.27 -5.40 -7.91
N GLY A 393 6.47 -5.69 -8.45
CA GLY A 393 6.78 -6.93 -9.13
C GLY A 393 8.02 -6.83 -10.03
N SER A 394 8.35 -7.85 -10.81
CA SER A 394 7.72 -9.18 -10.80
C SER A 394 8.34 -10.12 -9.77
N PHE A 395 7.52 -11.03 -9.26
CA PHE A 395 7.93 -12.17 -8.44
C PHE A 395 7.24 -13.45 -8.94
N ASN A 396 7.72 -14.61 -8.50
CA ASN A 396 7.04 -15.88 -8.79
C ASN A 396 6.36 -16.35 -7.49
N LEU A 397 5.13 -16.84 -7.62
CA LEU A 397 4.36 -17.38 -6.50
C LEU A 397 4.11 -18.87 -6.76
N ALA A 398 4.96 -19.72 -6.19
CA ALA A 398 4.84 -21.17 -6.32
C ALA A 398 3.57 -21.70 -5.62
N PRO A 399 3.10 -22.93 -5.92
CA PRO A 399 2.02 -23.55 -5.16
C PRO A 399 2.29 -23.54 -3.65
N SER A 400 1.30 -23.14 -2.86
CA SER A 400 1.39 -22.94 -1.40
C SER A 400 2.35 -21.84 -0.94
N ASP A 401 3.00 -21.12 -1.86
CA ASP A 401 3.82 -19.96 -1.51
C ASP A 401 2.94 -18.78 -1.07
N THR A 402 3.54 -17.94 -0.24
CA THR A 402 2.87 -16.78 0.36
C THR A 402 3.71 -15.52 0.15
N GLN A 403 3.04 -14.48 -0.31
CA GLN A 403 3.61 -13.13 -0.41
C GLN A 403 2.82 -12.16 0.44
N TRP A 404 3.44 -11.03 0.76
CA TRP A 404 2.85 -10.05 1.64
C TRP A 404 3.24 -8.65 1.20
N VAL A 405 2.30 -7.71 1.34
CA VAL A 405 2.53 -6.29 1.10
C VAL A 405 1.86 -5.45 2.17
N MET A 406 2.46 -4.32 2.47
CA MET A 406 1.94 -3.29 3.36
C MET A 406 1.91 -1.95 2.65
N ALA A 407 0.78 -1.27 2.76
CA ALA A 407 0.58 0.08 2.25
C ALA A 407 -0.05 0.97 3.33
N ALA A 408 0.00 2.28 3.09
CA ALA A 408 -0.75 3.24 3.87
C ALA A 408 -1.47 4.24 2.95
N PHE A 409 -2.63 4.68 3.41
CA PHE A 409 -3.35 5.80 2.82
C PHE A 409 -3.03 7.05 3.63
N VAL A 410 -2.38 8.02 2.98
CA VAL A 410 -1.72 9.14 3.64
C VAL A 410 -2.25 10.44 3.06
N PRO A 411 -3.26 11.05 3.68
CA PRO A 411 -3.74 12.36 3.28
C PRO A 411 -2.83 13.45 3.85
N GLY A 412 -2.63 14.52 3.08
CA GLY A 412 -1.92 15.73 3.47
C GLY A 412 -2.82 16.94 3.29
N LEU A 413 -2.82 17.81 4.30
CA LEU A 413 -3.58 19.05 4.30
C LEU A 413 -2.65 20.20 4.69
N GLY A 414 -2.34 21.05 3.73
CA GLY A 414 -1.57 22.27 3.91
C GLY A 414 -2.45 23.51 3.99
N VAL A 415 -1.84 24.66 3.71
CA VAL A 415 -2.54 25.96 3.53
C VAL A 415 -2.95 26.22 2.08
N ASP A 416 -2.35 25.50 1.13
CA ASP A 416 -2.69 25.47 -0.30
C ASP A 416 -2.45 24.06 -0.89
N LYS A 417 -2.78 23.86 -2.18
CA LYS A 417 -2.57 22.57 -2.86
C LYS A 417 -1.12 22.08 -2.87
N LYS A 418 -0.14 22.99 -2.95
CA LYS A 418 1.29 22.63 -3.00
C LYS A 418 1.76 22.21 -1.61
N GLU A 419 1.36 22.92 -0.58
CA GLU A 419 1.69 22.56 0.80
C GLU A 419 0.99 21.26 1.23
N SER A 420 -0.21 20.96 0.73
CA SER A 420 -0.83 19.64 0.92
C SER A 420 0.05 18.51 0.38
N ILE A 421 0.70 18.68 -0.77
CA ILE A 421 1.67 17.70 -1.31
C ILE A 421 2.90 17.61 -0.40
N ILE A 422 3.41 18.73 0.10
CA ILE A 422 4.55 18.76 1.05
C ILE A 422 4.21 17.97 2.30
N LYS A 423 3.08 18.26 2.95
CA LYS A 423 2.64 17.58 4.19
C LYS A 423 2.43 16.08 3.98
N MET A 424 1.83 15.70 2.85
CA MET A 424 1.71 14.29 2.47
C MET A 424 3.09 13.63 2.35
N ARG A 425 4.04 14.26 1.64
CA ARG A 425 5.41 13.75 1.46
C ARG A 425 6.17 13.64 2.79
N GLU A 426 6.06 14.63 3.68
CA GLU A 426 6.64 14.62 5.02
C GLU A 426 6.13 13.43 5.85
N LYS A 427 4.80 13.18 5.85
CA LYS A 427 4.24 11.99 6.50
C LYS A 427 4.86 10.71 5.95
N ILE A 428 4.92 10.58 4.62
CA ILE A 428 5.42 9.37 3.97
C ILE A 428 6.91 9.13 4.30
N ASP A 429 7.73 10.18 4.29
CA ASP A 429 9.16 10.06 4.67
C ASP A 429 9.31 9.54 6.10
N ILE A 430 8.48 10.05 7.02
CA ILE A 430 8.46 9.56 8.39
C ILE A 430 8.02 8.08 8.42
N LEU A 431 6.95 7.69 7.73
CA LEU A 431 6.50 6.29 7.71
C LEU A 431 7.57 5.32 7.20
N HIS A 432 8.31 5.68 6.15
CA HIS A 432 9.43 4.87 5.62
C HIS A 432 10.63 4.80 6.56
N SER A 433 10.79 5.77 7.45
CA SER A 433 11.85 5.74 8.49
C SER A 433 11.52 4.82 9.66
N GLN A 434 10.26 4.42 9.82
CA GLN A 434 9.82 3.62 10.97
C GLN A 434 9.98 2.11 10.72
N PRO A 435 10.40 1.35 11.73
CA PRO A 435 10.37 -0.11 11.64
C PRO A 435 8.91 -0.60 11.60
N TYR A 436 8.71 -1.81 11.06
CA TYR A 436 7.39 -2.41 10.94
C TYR A 436 6.60 -2.40 12.26
N ASP A 437 7.21 -2.77 13.38
CA ASP A 437 6.50 -2.83 14.66
C ASP A 437 6.01 -1.44 15.13
N SER A 438 6.74 -0.37 14.83
CA SER A 438 6.27 0.99 15.12
C SER A 438 5.03 1.34 14.30
N LEU A 439 4.97 0.90 13.04
CA LEU A 439 3.82 1.13 12.17
C LEU A 439 2.62 0.25 12.57
N ALA A 440 2.86 -1.02 12.89
CA ALA A 440 1.84 -2.02 13.18
C ALA A 440 1.28 -1.94 14.61
N PHE A 441 2.14 -1.69 15.60
CA PHE A 441 1.82 -1.83 17.03
C PHE A 441 2.24 -0.65 17.89
N GLY A 442 3.08 0.24 17.37
CA GLY A 442 3.57 1.39 18.14
C GLY A 442 2.43 2.22 18.72
N ASP A 443 2.66 2.80 19.88
CA ASP A 443 1.74 3.71 20.58
C ASP A 443 2.32 5.13 20.72
N THR A 444 3.63 5.27 20.51
CA THR A 444 4.35 6.54 20.60
C THR A 444 3.84 7.51 19.53
N PRO A 445 3.37 8.72 19.92
CA PRO A 445 2.97 9.74 18.97
C PRO A 445 4.14 10.14 18.07
N ILE A 446 3.87 10.32 16.79
CA ILE A 446 4.84 10.82 15.82
C ILE A 446 4.30 12.14 15.26
N ILE A 447 5.11 13.19 15.30
CA ILE A 447 4.70 14.55 14.98
C ILE A 447 5.32 15.04 13.67
N ILE A 448 4.55 15.81 12.90
CA ILE A 448 5.10 16.70 11.88
C ILE A 448 5.28 18.06 12.54
N THR A 449 6.51 18.40 12.91
CA THR A 449 6.84 19.79 13.22
C THR A 449 6.83 20.57 11.91
N SER A 450 5.97 21.57 11.79
CA SER A 450 6.05 22.55 10.72
C SER A 450 7.35 23.33 10.92
N LEU A 451 8.43 22.85 10.31
CA LEU A 451 9.79 23.40 10.44
C LEU A 451 10.19 23.64 11.91
N ASP A 452 10.56 22.57 12.62
CA ASP A 452 11.74 22.72 13.47
C ASP A 452 12.96 22.59 12.54
N GLU A 453 13.85 23.56 12.61
CA GLU A 453 15.07 23.78 11.81
C GLU A 453 16.08 22.60 11.80
N ASN A 454 15.73 21.45 12.40
CA ASN A 454 16.54 20.23 12.43
C ASN A 454 16.13 19.19 11.37
N LEU A 455 15.10 19.43 10.55
CA LEU A 455 14.80 18.58 9.37
C LEU A 455 15.58 18.98 8.10
N GLU A 456 16.36 20.07 8.13
CA GLU A 456 17.34 20.33 7.06
C GLU A 456 18.46 19.28 7.01
N GLU A 457 18.63 18.45 8.06
CA GLU A 457 19.70 17.45 8.13
C GLU A 457 19.27 15.98 8.00
N ILE A 458 17.97 15.67 7.78
CA ILE A 458 17.60 14.37 7.19
C ILE A 458 17.87 14.48 5.69
N SER A 459 19.18 14.41 5.41
CA SER A 459 19.81 15.07 4.30
C SER A 459 19.40 14.49 2.95
N LYS A 460 18.90 15.39 2.10
CA LYS A 460 18.47 15.11 0.72
C LYS A 460 19.66 14.81 -0.21
N THR A 461 20.90 14.92 0.28
CA THR A 461 22.11 14.84 -0.56
C THR A 461 23.12 13.81 -0.05
N PHE A 462 23.71 13.10 -1.01
CA PHE A 462 24.87 12.25 -0.80
C PHE A 462 26.07 13.19 -0.59
N THR A 463 26.71 13.16 0.58
CA THR A 463 27.85 14.03 0.89
C THR A 463 29.00 13.24 1.48
N LEU A 464 30.22 13.74 1.28
CA LEU A 464 31.44 13.19 1.85
C LEU A 464 32.21 14.35 2.47
N SER A 465 32.47 14.32 3.77
CA SER A 465 33.19 15.36 4.50
C SER A 465 34.70 15.21 4.34
N GLN A 466 35.42 16.31 4.58
CA GLN A 466 36.88 16.24 4.70
C GLN A 466 37.23 15.36 5.92
N ASN A 467 38.13 14.40 5.74
CA ASN A 467 38.59 13.57 6.86
C ASN A 467 39.23 14.46 7.94
N TYR A 468 39.03 14.12 9.20
CA TYR A 468 39.62 14.87 10.32
C TYR A 468 40.25 13.92 11.35
N PRO A 469 41.51 14.17 11.78
CA PRO A 469 42.40 15.24 11.31
C PRO A 469 42.84 15.04 9.85
N ASN A 470 43.26 16.12 9.17
CA ASN A 470 43.96 16.07 7.88
C ASN A 470 44.96 17.25 7.79
N PRO A 471 46.29 17.03 7.79
CA PRO A 471 46.97 15.73 7.79
C PRO A 471 46.71 14.87 9.03
N PHE A 472 46.89 13.55 8.93
CA PHE A 472 46.62 12.60 10.03
C PHE A 472 47.79 11.65 10.30
N ASN A 473 47.85 11.05 11.49
CA ASN A 473 48.84 10.05 11.90
C ASN A 473 48.32 9.13 13.03
N PRO A 474 48.32 7.79 12.87
CA PRO A 474 48.06 7.07 11.63
C PRO A 474 46.55 6.95 11.36
N SER A 475 45.69 7.51 12.21
CA SER A 475 44.24 7.37 12.15
C SER A 475 43.51 8.68 11.84
N THR A 476 42.41 8.61 11.12
CA THR A 476 41.52 9.74 10.78
C THR A 476 40.07 9.28 10.73
N THR A 477 39.15 10.21 10.92
CA THR A 477 37.70 9.94 10.82
C THR A 477 37.17 10.48 9.49
N ILE A 478 36.44 9.65 8.76
CA ILE A 478 35.75 10.00 7.52
C ILE A 478 34.25 10.03 7.79
N GLU A 479 33.66 11.21 7.68
CA GLU A 479 32.23 11.41 7.83
C GLU A 479 31.57 11.56 6.45
N PHE A 480 30.36 11.02 6.33
CA PHE A 480 29.56 11.12 5.12
C PHE A 480 28.08 11.00 5.44
N ASN A 481 27.24 11.53 4.55
CA ASN A 481 25.80 11.40 4.67
C ASN A 481 25.22 10.50 3.58
N VAL A 482 24.31 9.62 3.97
CA VAL A 482 23.52 8.76 3.09
C VAL A 482 22.10 9.34 3.00
N PRO A 483 21.63 9.79 1.82
CA PRO A 483 20.30 10.36 1.65
C PRO A 483 19.22 9.28 1.63
N LEU A 484 17.99 9.69 1.95
CA LEU A 484 16.78 8.85 1.99
C LEU A 484 16.55 8.01 0.72
N ASN A 485 16.95 8.52 -0.45
CA ASN A 485 16.77 7.86 -1.75
C ASN A 485 17.90 6.85 -2.11
N THR A 486 18.78 6.50 -1.18
CA THR A 486 19.88 5.55 -1.43
C THR A 486 19.36 4.11 -1.45
N THR A 487 19.05 3.60 -2.63
CA THR A 487 18.53 2.23 -2.84
C THR A 487 19.60 1.19 -3.17
N ARG A 488 20.88 1.62 -3.24
CA ARG A 488 22.03 0.78 -3.60
C ARG A 488 23.10 0.79 -2.51
N ASN A 489 23.99 -0.21 -2.53
CA ASN A 489 25.11 -0.27 -1.61
C ASN A 489 25.95 1.00 -1.62
N VAL A 490 26.31 1.46 -0.43
CA VAL A 490 27.26 2.54 -0.22
C VAL A 490 28.65 1.92 -0.10
N LYS A 491 29.55 2.29 -1.01
CA LYS A 491 30.95 1.87 -1.03
C LYS A 491 31.87 3.03 -0.69
N LEU A 492 32.71 2.89 0.34
CA LEU A 492 33.78 3.80 0.70
C LEU A 492 35.13 3.10 0.51
N SER A 493 35.98 3.63 -0.37
CA SER A 493 37.28 3.03 -0.71
C SER A 493 38.41 4.07 -0.75
N ILE A 494 39.62 3.63 -0.42
CA ILE A 494 40.87 4.39 -0.40
C ILE A 494 41.72 4.04 -1.63
N TYR A 495 42.30 5.05 -2.26
CA TYR A 495 43.12 4.96 -3.47
C TYR A 495 44.46 5.67 -3.28
N ASN A 496 45.52 5.16 -3.93
CA ASN A 496 46.78 5.91 -4.05
C ASN A 496 46.70 6.98 -5.15
N ILE A 497 47.77 7.77 -5.29
CA ILE A 497 47.86 8.83 -6.31
C ILE A 497 47.85 8.30 -7.75
N LEU A 498 48.16 7.02 -7.95
CA LEU A 498 48.09 6.33 -9.25
C LEU A 498 46.67 5.82 -9.56
N GLY A 499 45.71 6.02 -8.66
CA GLY A 499 44.32 5.58 -8.84
C GLY A 499 44.10 4.09 -8.53
N GLN A 500 45.06 3.40 -7.93
CA GLN A 500 44.89 2.01 -7.50
C GLN A 500 44.14 1.96 -6.17
N GLU A 501 43.09 1.12 -6.09
CA GLU A 501 42.34 0.88 -4.85
C GLU A 501 43.22 0.11 -3.85
N ILE A 502 43.47 0.69 -2.68
CA ILE A 502 44.33 0.09 -1.65
C ILE A 502 43.49 -0.62 -0.58
N LYS A 503 42.33 -0.06 -0.23
CA LYS A 503 41.47 -0.58 0.84
C LYS A 503 40.02 -0.19 0.61
N THR A 504 39.09 -1.11 0.83
CA THR A 504 37.67 -0.80 0.95
C THR A 504 37.29 -0.79 2.43
N LEU A 505 36.72 0.32 2.89
CA LEU A 505 36.31 0.53 4.28
C LEU A 505 34.86 0.13 4.53
N LEU A 506 34.02 0.25 3.51
CA LEU A 506 32.60 -0.06 3.54
C LEU A 506 32.14 -0.48 2.15
N ASN A 507 31.27 -1.51 2.06
CA ASN A 507 30.53 -1.84 0.84
C ASN A 507 29.25 -2.62 1.20
N LYS A 508 28.22 -1.91 1.67
CA LYS A 508 26.95 -2.53 2.10
C LYS A 508 25.79 -1.55 1.96
N PRO A 509 24.53 -2.02 2.01
CA PRO A 509 23.39 -1.15 2.24
C PRO A 509 23.58 -0.37 3.54
N MET A 510 23.22 0.91 3.54
CA MET A 510 23.32 1.80 4.70
C MET A 510 21.98 2.48 4.90
N SER A 511 21.52 2.56 6.15
CA SER A 511 20.35 3.37 6.49
C SER A 511 20.62 4.84 6.15
N PRO A 512 19.60 5.61 5.75
CA PRO A 512 19.73 7.05 5.58
C PRO A 512 20.22 7.73 6.87
N GLY A 513 21.00 8.81 6.72
CA GLY A 513 21.54 9.61 7.81
C GLY A 513 23.05 9.80 7.76
N HIS A 514 23.56 10.44 8.81
CA HIS A 514 24.99 10.70 8.99
C HIS A 514 25.72 9.46 9.49
N HIS A 515 26.87 9.18 8.86
CA HIS A 515 27.74 8.05 9.19
C HIS A 515 29.17 8.50 9.36
N SER A 516 29.90 7.78 10.19
CA SER A 516 31.30 8.05 10.50
C SER A 516 32.09 6.76 10.52
N ILE A 517 33.24 6.74 9.86
CA ILE A 517 34.15 5.60 9.80
C ILE A 517 35.57 6.05 10.16
N THR A 518 36.16 5.38 11.15
CA THR A 518 37.57 5.54 11.49
C THR A 518 38.44 4.73 10.54
N PHE A 519 39.43 5.38 9.93
CA PHE A 519 40.41 4.77 9.06
C PHE A 519 41.79 4.76 9.70
N ASP A 520 42.31 3.57 10.01
CA ASP A 520 43.69 3.33 10.42
C ASP A 520 44.59 3.01 9.22
N ALA A 521 45.61 3.83 9.03
CA ALA A 521 46.59 3.78 7.97
C ALA A 521 48.01 3.41 8.45
N SER A 522 48.14 2.73 9.59
CA SER A 522 49.44 2.34 10.16
C SER A 522 50.33 1.57 9.17
N ASP A 523 49.72 0.76 8.31
CA ASP A 523 50.39 -0.05 7.29
C ASP A 523 50.72 0.70 5.99
N LEU A 524 50.37 1.99 5.88
CA LEU A 524 50.58 2.81 4.69
C LEU A 524 51.79 3.75 4.85
N SER A 525 52.39 4.17 3.73
CA SER A 525 53.51 5.12 3.71
C SER A 525 53.02 6.57 3.84
N THR A 526 53.85 7.48 4.35
CA THR A 526 53.58 8.94 4.28
C THR A 526 53.29 9.35 2.84
N GLY A 527 52.22 10.11 2.61
CA GLY A 527 51.83 10.50 1.26
C GLY A 527 50.39 11.00 1.13
N VAL A 528 50.01 11.29 -0.11
CA VAL A 528 48.66 11.74 -0.47
C VAL A 528 47.83 10.56 -0.95
N TYR A 529 46.63 10.44 -0.40
CA TYR A 529 45.64 9.42 -0.75
C TYR A 529 44.32 10.08 -1.16
N VAL A 530 43.50 9.33 -1.89
CA VAL A 530 42.14 9.74 -2.26
C VAL A 530 41.17 8.75 -1.64
N TYR A 531 40.11 9.24 -1.00
CA TYR A 531 39.01 8.40 -0.57
C TYR A 531 37.76 8.75 -1.38
N LYS A 532 37.01 7.72 -1.75
CA LYS A 532 35.88 7.79 -2.67
C LYS A 532 34.68 7.11 -2.05
N LEU A 533 33.59 7.84 -1.95
CA LEU A 533 32.29 7.35 -1.57
C LEU A 533 31.44 7.20 -2.84
N SER A 534 30.77 6.06 -2.99
CA SER A 534 29.92 5.81 -4.16
C SER A 534 28.66 5.03 -3.80
N SER A 535 27.57 5.34 -4.48
CA SER A 535 26.35 4.53 -4.50
C SER A 535 25.64 4.72 -5.85
N GLY A 536 25.45 3.64 -6.60
CA GLY A 536 24.91 3.72 -7.96
C GLY A 536 25.78 4.56 -8.90
N SER A 537 25.18 5.59 -9.50
CA SER A 537 25.86 6.56 -10.37
C SER A 537 26.50 7.72 -9.60
N THR A 538 26.22 7.87 -8.30
CA THR A 538 26.76 8.96 -7.48
C THR A 538 28.14 8.59 -6.98
N ILE A 539 29.11 9.46 -7.27
CA ILE A 539 30.52 9.29 -6.89
C ILE A 539 31.02 10.62 -6.34
N ILE A 540 31.55 10.60 -5.12
CA ILE A 540 32.19 11.75 -4.48
C ILE A 540 33.57 11.32 -4.00
N SER A 541 34.58 12.18 -4.16
CA SER A 541 35.95 11.87 -3.77
C SER A 541 36.63 13.07 -3.13
N LYS A 542 37.49 12.80 -2.15
CA LYS A 542 38.30 13.80 -1.44
C LYS A 542 39.72 13.29 -1.21
N LYS A 543 40.65 14.21 -0.95
CA LYS A 543 42.07 13.92 -0.71
C LYS A 543 42.37 13.93 0.77
N MET A 544 43.28 13.08 1.22
CA MET A 544 43.81 13.06 2.58
C MET A 544 45.33 12.91 2.56
N ILE A 545 46.00 13.42 3.59
CA ILE A 545 47.46 13.44 3.72
C ILE A 545 47.85 12.68 4.99
N LEU A 546 48.56 11.57 4.82
CA LEU A 546 49.15 10.81 5.92
C LEU A 546 50.55 11.32 6.18
N ILE A 547 50.85 11.72 7.42
CA ILE A 547 52.19 12.09 7.90
C ILE A 547 52.59 11.08 8.98
N LYS A 548 53.78 10.49 8.89
CA LYS A 548 54.30 9.59 9.93
C LYS A 548 55.25 10.33 10.86
#